data_AF-A0A368TBX6-F1
#
_entry.id   AF-A0A368TBX6-F1
#
_cell.length_a   1.000
_cell.length_b   1.000
_cell.length_c   1.000
_cell.angle_alpha   90.00
_cell.angle_beta   90.00
_cell.angle_gamma   90.00
#
_symmetry.space_group_name_H-M   'P 1'
#
loop_
_entity.id
_entity.type
_entity.pdbx_description
1 polymer ?
#
loop_
_entity_poly.entity_id
_entity_poly.type
_entity_poly.pdbx_seq_one_letter_code
_entity_poly.pdbx_strand_id
1 'polypeptide(L)'
;MPRHPCERLTAPDGRTVHVDLALVRLISLLWNLGIRTRASCQDYGESLQAHPGLLSGDPRWIDFHRGRVWLKLRAADAQRLITMVSTDRELRAGLRRWATADSWLAVRPVVPDAFGVGADTSDDVHLFFPCAHLERVERLLRTACSPPPGTSGA
;
A
#
# COMPACT_ATOMS: atom_id res chain seq x y z
N MET A 1 -19.76 -4.02 9.58
CA MET A 1 -18.74 -4.25 10.64
C MET A 1 -17.39 -4.38 9.97
N PRO A 2 -16.31 -3.79 10.50
CA PRO A 2 -14.98 -4.07 9.97
C PRO A 2 -14.72 -5.57 10.14
N ARG A 3 -14.34 -6.25 9.04
CA ARG A 3 -14.09 -7.69 9.06
C ARG A 3 -12.82 -8.05 9.85
N HIS A 4 -11.96 -7.05 10.09
CA HIS A 4 -10.67 -7.18 10.76
C HIS A 4 -10.64 -6.26 11.99
N PRO A 5 -9.96 -6.66 13.08
CA PRO A 5 -9.65 -5.75 14.16
C PRO A 5 -8.88 -4.53 13.63
N CYS A 6 -9.25 -3.34 14.09
CA CYS A 6 -8.56 -2.10 13.71
C CYS A 6 -8.01 -1.41 14.97
N GLU A 7 -6.91 -0.69 14.80
CA GLU A 7 -6.32 0.18 15.82
C GLU A 7 -6.44 1.65 15.41
N ARG A 8 -6.55 2.54 16.40
CA ARG A 8 -6.55 3.99 16.18
C ARG A 8 -5.12 4.51 16.14
N LEU A 9 -4.73 5.14 15.03
CA LEU A 9 -3.45 5.82 14.89
C LEU A 9 -3.64 7.31 14.64
N THR A 10 -2.65 8.11 15.05
CA THR A 10 -2.58 9.54 14.72
C THR A 10 -1.74 9.72 13.45
N ALA A 11 -2.37 10.18 12.37
CA ALA A 11 -1.71 10.44 11.11
C ALA A 11 -0.75 11.66 11.20
N PRO A 12 0.24 11.79 10.29
CA PRO A 12 1.18 12.92 10.26
C PRO A 12 0.59 14.27 9.81
N ASP A 13 -0.73 14.42 9.89
CA ASP A 13 -1.49 15.66 9.82
C ASP A 13 -2.33 15.91 11.09
N GLY A 14 -2.16 15.07 12.12
CA GLY A 14 -2.85 15.16 13.41
C GLY A 14 -4.20 14.43 13.47
N ARG A 15 -4.74 13.93 12.35
CA ARG A 15 -6.03 13.23 12.35
C ARG A 15 -5.92 11.84 12.97
N THR A 16 -6.95 11.43 13.71
CA THR A 16 -7.10 10.02 14.11
C THR A 16 -7.71 9.22 12.95
N VAL A 17 -7.11 8.09 12.62
CA VAL A 17 -7.62 7.13 11.62
C VAL A 17 -7.65 5.72 12.18
N HIS A 18 -8.55 4.89 11.66
CA HIS A 18 -8.59 3.45 11.97
C HIS A 18 -7.80 2.69 10.91
N VAL A 19 -6.84 1.88 11.35
CA VAL A 19 -5.99 1.07 10.48
C VAL A 19 -6.16 -0.39 10.88
N ASP A 20 -6.29 -1.28 9.89
CA ASP A 20 -6.30 -2.73 10.11
C ASP A 20 -5.10 -3.14 10.97
N LEU A 21 -5.32 -3.94 12.02
CA LEU A 21 -4.31 -4.27 13.01
C LEU A 21 -3.04 -4.86 12.37
N ALA A 22 -3.22 -5.68 11.32
CA ALA A 22 -2.11 -6.26 10.56
C ALA A 22 -1.25 -5.22 9.83
N LEU A 23 -1.77 -4.03 9.54
CA LEU A 23 -1.07 -2.97 8.81
C LEU A 23 -0.57 -1.85 9.71
N VAL A 24 -0.91 -1.82 11.00
CA VAL A 24 -0.51 -0.75 11.93
C VAL A 24 1.00 -0.51 11.89
N ARG A 25 1.79 -1.60 11.92
CA ARG A 25 3.24 -1.56 11.88
C ARG A 25 3.76 -0.98 10.55
N LEU A 26 3.28 -1.49 9.41
CA LEU A 26 3.62 -0.98 8.09
C LEU A 26 3.29 0.52 7.96
N ILE A 27 2.07 0.93 8.28
CA ILE A 27 1.61 2.32 8.13
C ILE A 27 2.45 3.27 8.99
N SER A 28 2.75 2.88 10.23
CA SER A 28 3.61 3.66 11.12
C SER A 28 5.03 3.82 10.57
N LEU A 29 5.63 2.75 10.02
CA LEU A 29 6.95 2.81 9.38
C LEU A 29 6.95 3.74 8.16
N LEU A 30 5.94 3.63 7.29
CA LEU A 30 5.81 4.51 6.13
C LEU A 30 5.72 5.99 6.55
N TRP A 31 4.89 6.30 7.54
CA TRP A 31 4.72 7.65 8.05
C TRP A 31 6.00 8.23 8.66
N ASN A 32 6.75 7.42 9.41
CA ASN A 32 8.06 7.80 9.97
C ASN A 32 9.10 8.09 8.89
N LEU A 33 9.01 7.39 7.75
CA LEU A 33 9.86 7.65 6.57
C LEU A 33 9.40 8.86 5.75
N GLY A 34 8.30 9.50 6.13
CA GLY A 34 7.71 10.62 5.40
C GLY A 34 6.81 10.20 4.24
N ILE A 35 6.53 8.90 4.07
CA ILE A 35 5.68 8.37 3.00
C ILE A 35 4.21 8.50 3.43
N ARG A 36 3.37 9.19 2.64
CA ARG A 36 1.99 9.50 3.02
C ARG A 36 0.98 8.52 2.39
N THR A 37 0.22 7.85 3.25
CA THR A 37 -0.87 6.94 2.85
C THR A 37 -2.22 7.64 2.86
N ARG A 38 -3.07 7.36 1.86
CA ARG A 38 -4.44 7.88 1.77
C ARG A 38 -5.49 6.86 2.21
N ALA A 39 -5.25 5.57 1.90
CA ALA A 39 -6.08 4.44 2.30
C ALA A 39 -5.25 3.16 2.28
N SER A 40 -5.72 2.13 2.96
CA SER A 40 -5.09 0.81 2.98
C SER A 40 -6.11 -0.28 3.29
N CYS A 41 -5.82 -1.51 2.86
CA CYS A 41 -6.56 -2.70 3.26
C CYS A 41 -5.60 -3.89 3.35
N GLN A 42 -5.72 -4.71 4.40
CA GLN A 42 -4.89 -5.91 4.53
C GLN A 42 -5.24 -7.00 3.53
N ASP A 43 -6.52 -7.11 3.14
CA ASP A 43 -7.07 -8.19 2.31
C ASP A 43 -8.02 -7.58 1.25
N TYR A 44 -7.43 -6.97 0.21
CA TYR A 44 -8.19 -6.13 -0.72
C TYR A 44 -9.21 -6.91 -1.55
N GLY A 45 -8.88 -8.10 -2.06
CA GLY A 45 -9.82 -8.92 -2.82
C GLY A 45 -11.07 -9.26 -2.01
N GLU A 46 -10.89 -9.60 -0.74
CA GLU A 46 -11.94 -9.88 0.23
C GLU A 46 -12.79 -8.64 0.53
N SER A 47 -12.16 -7.46 0.54
CA SER A 47 -12.85 -6.17 0.70
C SER A 47 -13.77 -5.80 -0.47
N LEU A 48 -13.53 -6.36 -1.67
CA LEU A 48 -14.35 -6.12 -2.86
C LEU A 48 -15.63 -6.97 -2.92
N GLN A 49 -15.82 -7.92 -2.00
CA GLN A 49 -17.03 -8.74 -1.95
C GLN A 49 -18.28 -7.90 -1.64
N ALA A 50 -19.47 -8.40 -1.99
CA ALA A 50 -20.74 -7.71 -1.75
C ALA A 50 -20.89 -7.24 -0.29
N HIS A 51 -21.33 -5.99 -0.11
CA HIS A 51 -21.69 -5.41 1.18
C HIS A 51 -23.11 -4.85 1.12
N PRO A 52 -23.85 -4.82 2.24
CA PRO A 52 -25.15 -4.15 2.28
C PRO A 52 -25.02 -2.70 1.78
N GLY A 53 -25.71 -2.37 0.69
CA GLY A 53 -25.68 -1.02 0.09
C GLY A 53 -24.56 -0.73 -0.91
N LEU A 54 -23.68 -1.70 -1.22
CA LEU A 54 -22.62 -1.54 -2.23
C LEU A 54 -22.67 -2.66 -3.27
N LEU A 55 -22.41 -2.31 -4.53
CA LEU A 55 -22.23 -3.30 -5.59
C LEU A 55 -20.99 -4.15 -5.30
N SER A 56 -21.13 -5.47 -5.48
CA SER A 56 -19.97 -6.36 -5.46
C SER A 56 -19.02 -6.00 -6.58
N GLY A 57 -17.72 -6.12 -6.33
CA GLY A 57 -16.73 -6.14 -7.39
C GLY A 57 -16.95 -7.33 -8.34
N ASP A 58 -16.38 -7.22 -9.55
CA ASP A 58 -16.32 -8.33 -10.51
C ASP A 58 -15.54 -9.50 -9.89
N PRO A 59 -16.08 -10.74 -9.94
CA PRO A 59 -15.42 -11.92 -9.37
C PRO A 59 -13.97 -12.11 -9.84
N ARG A 60 -13.65 -11.77 -11.09
CA ARG A 60 -12.29 -11.90 -11.63
C ARG A 60 -11.30 -10.99 -10.89
N TRP A 61 -11.72 -9.78 -10.53
CA TRP A 61 -10.90 -8.83 -9.79
C TRP A 61 -10.80 -9.21 -8.30
N ILE A 62 -11.89 -9.71 -7.71
CA ILE A 62 -11.88 -10.27 -6.35
C ILE A 62 -10.84 -11.39 -6.24
N ASP A 63 -10.89 -12.35 -7.15
CA ASP A 63 -10.00 -13.51 -7.14
C ASP A 63 -8.55 -13.13 -7.42
N PHE A 64 -8.33 -12.21 -8.37
CA PHE A 64 -6.99 -11.72 -8.69
C PHE A 64 -6.33 -10.96 -7.53
N HIS A 65 -7.13 -10.24 -6.72
CA HIS A 65 -6.65 -9.47 -5.57
C HIS A 65 -6.70 -10.20 -4.23
N ARG A 66 -7.13 -11.46 -4.21
CA ARG A 66 -7.19 -12.27 -2.98
C ARG A 66 -5.81 -12.41 -2.34
N GLY A 67 -5.73 -12.29 -1.02
CA GLY A 67 -4.47 -12.40 -0.27
C GLY A 67 -3.44 -11.32 -0.61
N ARG A 68 -3.91 -10.13 -1.03
CA ARG A 68 -3.04 -8.97 -1.30
C ARG A 68 -3.36 -7.82 -0.36
N VAL A 69 -2.28 -7.23 0.16
CA VAL A 69 -2.32 -5.91 0.77
C VAL A 69 -2.51 -4.87 -0.34
N TRP A 70 -3.32 -3.86 -0.05
CA TRP A 70 -3.49 -2.67 -0.88
C TRP A 70 -3.11 -1.41 -0.12
N LEU A 71 -2.35 -0.53 -0.77
CA LEU A 71 -2.06 0.82 -0.32
C LEU A 71 -2.48 1.81 -1.41
N LYS A 72 -3.13 2.89 -1.00
CA LYS A 72 -3.39 4.06 -1.83
C LYS A 72 -2.42 5.18 -1.44
N LEU A 73 -1.54 5.56 -2.36
CA LEU A 73 -0.44 6.50 -2.13
C LEU A 73 -0.47 7.61 -3.19
N ARG A 74 0.16 8.75 -2.93
CA ARG A 74 0.52 9.68 -4.02
C ARG A 74 1.57 9.04 -4.92
N ALA A 75 1.63 9.44 -6.19
CA ALA A 75 2.59 8.89 -7.15
C ALA A 75 4.05 8.94 -6.66
N ALA A 76 4.50 10.08 -6.12
CA ALA A 76 5.86 10.24 -5.59
C ALA A 76 6.15 9.30 -4.40
N ASP A 77 5.18 9.15 -3.50
CA ASP A 77 5.27 8.25 -2.33
C ASP A 77 5.36 6.78 -2.74
N ALA A 78 4.56 6.38 -3.74
CA ALA A 78 4.62 5.03 -4.30
C ALA A 78 5.98 4.75 -4.97
N GLN A 79 6.50 5.69 -5.76
CA GLN A 79 7.82 5.56 -6.38
C GLN A 79 8.92 5.43 -5.33
N ARG A 80 8.86 6.23 -4.26
CA ARG A 80 9.81 6.16 -3.15
C ARG A 80 9.75 4.80 -2.44
N LEU A 81 8.55 4.31 -2.13
CA LEU A 81 8.37 2.98 -1.53
C LEU A 81 8.92 1.88 -2.43
N ILE A 82 8.55 1.86 -3.71
CA ILE A 82 9.04 0.88 -4.69
C ILE A 82 10.58 0.91 -4.78
N THR A 83 11.17 2.11 -4.82
CA THR A 83 12.63 2.27 -4.84
C THR A 83 13.26 1.63 -3.61
N MET A 84 12.74 1.91 -2.41
CA MET A 84 13.25 1.32 -1.17
C MET A 84 13.13 -0.20 -1.17
N VAL A 85 11.95 -0.75 -1.51
CA VAL A 85 11.74 -2.20 -1.46
C VAL A 85 12.49 -2.96 -2.55
N SER A 86 12.86 -2.30 -3.64
CA SER A 86 13.64 -2.90 -4.74
C SER A 86 15.09 -3.22 -4.37
N THR A 87 15.56 -2.75 -3.21
CA THR A 87 16.89 -3.12 -2.68
C THR A 87 16.94 -4.58 -2.23
N ASP A 88 15.81 -5.17 -1.81
CA ASP A 88 15.70 -6.61 -1.55
C ASP A 88 15.53 -7.38 -2.87
N ARG A 89 16.35 -8.42 -3.08
CA ARG A 89 16.38 -9.19 -4.33
C ARG A 89 15.06 -9.89 -4.64
N GLU A 90 14.36 -10.39 -3.63
CA GLU A 90 13.14 -11.17 -3.79
C GLU A 90 11.95 -10.26 -4.05
N LEU A 91 11.81 -9.17 -3.27
CA LEU A 91 10.79 -8.15 -3.50
C LEU A 91 10.96 -7.50 -4.89
N ARG A 92 12.21 -7.22 -5.29
CA ARG A 92 12.51 -6.73 -6.64
C ARG A 92 12.10 -7.70 -7.73
N ALA A 93 12.21 -9.01 -7.51
CA ALA A 93 11.73 -10.00 -8.49
C ALA A 93 10.20 -9.93 -8.63
N GLY A 94 9.46 -9.80 -7.52
CA GLY A 94 8.02 -9.58 -7.53
C GLY A 94 7.61 -8.27 -8.21
N LEU A 95 8.38 -7.19 -8.05
CA LEU A 95 8.14 -5.91 -8.73
C LEU A 95 8.38 -5.92 -10.24
N ARG A 96 9.27 -6.79 -10.73
CA ARG A 96 9.62 -6.86 -12.17
C ARG A 96 8.79 -7.88 -12.94
N ARG A 97 8.07 -8.76 -12.25
CA ARG A 97 7.18 -9.75 -12.86
C ARG A 97 5.76 -9.20 -12.91
N TRP A 98 5.10 -9.42 -14.02
CA TRP A 98 3.70 -9.04 -14.19
C TRP A 98 2.82 -10.29 -14.18
N ALA A 99 1.61 -10.16 -13.63
CA ALA A 99 0.57 -11.20 -13.63
C ALA A 99 1.00 -12.56 -13.06
N THR A 100 1.82 -12.56 -12.00
CA THR A 100 2.14 -13.77 -11.23
C THR A 100 1.54 -13.67 -9.83
N ALA A 101 1.40 -14.81 -9.13
CA ALA A 101 0.94 -14.79 -7.74
C ALA A 101 1.78 -13.82 -6.89
N ASP A 102 3.10 -13.83 -7.09
CA ASP A 102 4.04 -12.99 -6.32
C ASP A 102 4.21 -11.56 -6.85
N SER A 103 3.54 -11.19 -7.96
CA SER A 103 3.79 -9.89 -8.59
C SER A 103 3.30 -8.76 -7.71
N TRP A 104 4.04 -7.67 -7.67
CA TRP A 104 3.52 -6.38 -7.18
C TRP A 104 2.85 -5.64 -8.34
N LEU A 105 1.83 -4.85 -8.03
CA LEU A 105 1.13 -4.05 -9.04
C LEU A 105 1.01 -2.61 -8.56
N ALA A 106 1.47 -1.68 -9.37
CA ALA A 106 1.26 -0.25 -9.16
C ALA A 106 0.34 0.26 -10.28
N VAL A 107 -0.92 0.50 -9.96
CA VAL A 107 -1.92 0.94 -10.92
C VAL A 107 -2.22 2.40 -10.70
N ARG A 108 -2.12 3.20 -11.77
CA ARG A 108 -2.45 4.62 -11.78
C ARG A 108 -3.47 4.87 -12.90
N PRO A 109 -4.77 4.90 -12.57
CA PRO A 109 -5.82 5.00 -13.58
C PRO A 109 -5.71 6.29 -14.39
N VAL A 110 -6.00 6.23 -15.68
CA VAL A 110 -6.30 7.42 -16.47
C VAL A 110 -7.79 7.74 -16.26
N VAL A 111 -8.08 8.93 -15.77
CA VAL A 111 -9.43 9.37 -15.42
C VAL A 111 -9.78 10.65 -16.20
N PRO A 112 -11.05 10.86 -16.56
CA PRO A 112 -11.46 12.12 -17.14
C PRO A 112 -11.25 13.27 -16.14
N ASP A 113 -11.01 14.48 -16.65
CA ASP A 113 -11.09 15.67 -15.83
C ASP A 113 -12.53 15.90 -15.33
N ALA A 114 -12.68 16.82 -14.37
CA ALA A 114 -13.98 17.12 -13.76
C ALA A 114 -15.03 17.66 -14.76
N PHE A 115 -14.60 18.09 -15.94
CA PHE A 115 -15.44 18.68 -16.99
C PHE A 115 -15.66 17.73 -18.18
N GLY A 116 -15.00 16.56 -18.19
CA GLY A 116 -15.05 15.59 -19.29
C GLY A 116 -14.36 16.03 -20.58
N VAL A 117 -13.45 17.01 -20.53
CA VAL A 117 -12.84 17.62 -21.75
C VAL A 117 -11.47 17.01 -22.08
N GLY A 118 -10.80 16.45 -21.09
CA GLY A 118 -9.54 15.72 -21.21
C GLY A 118 -9.46 14.58 -20.22
N ALA A 119 -8.32 13.87 -20.25
CA ALA A 119 -8.02 12.81 -19.31
C ALA A 119 -6.56 12.90 -18.86
N ASP A 120 -6.31 12.57 -17.60
CA ASP A 120 -4.97 12.47 -17.04
C ASP A 120 -4.88 11.25 -16.13
N THR A 121 -3.66 10.80 -15.92
CA THR A 121 -3.30 9.86 -14.87
C THR A 121 -3.59 10.42 -13.48
N SER A 122 -4.40 9.71 -12.71
CA SER A 122 -4.73 10.01 -11.32
C SER A 122 -3.49 10.33 -10.47
N ASP A 123 -3.61 11.28 -9.55
CA ASP A 123 -2.56 11.56 -8.54
C ASP A 123 -2.24 10.35 -7.66
N ASP A 124 -3.21 9.44 -7.53
CA ASP A 124 -3.15 8.31 -6.64
C ASP A 124 -2.70 7.04 -7.38
N VAL A 125 -1.75 6.35 -6.75
CA VAL A 125 -1.31 5.01 -7.13
C VAL A 125 -1.96 4.01 -6.17
N HIS A 126 -2.57 3.00 -6.76
CA HIS A 126 -3.03 1.80 -6.07
C HIS A 126 -1.90 0.77 -6.14
N LEU A 127 -1.21 0.59 -5.02
CA LEU A 127 -0.13 -0.37 -4.88
C LEU A 127 -0.66 -1.64 -4.24
N PHE A 128 -0.44 -2.78 -4.88
CA PHE A 128 -0.84 -4.10 -4.41
C PHE A 128 0.38 -4.99 -4.28
N PHE A 129 0.44 -5.77 -3.20
CA PHE A 129 1.47 -6.79 -3.03
C PHE A 129 0.95 -7.98 -2.20
N PRO A 130 1.50 -9.19 -2.40
CA PRO A 130 1.11 -10.37 -1.63
C PRO A 130 1.25 -10.16 -0.11
N CYS A 131 0.28 -10.61 0.69
CA CYS A 131 0.37 -10.54 2.16
C CYS A 131 1.61 -11.28 2.69
N ALA A 132 2.06 -12.33 2.00
CA ALA A 132 3.31 -13.04 2.31
C ALA A 132 4.56 -12.15 2.29
N HIS A 133 4.53 -11.01 1.58
CA HIS A 133 5.65 -10.07 1.56
C HIS A 133 5.62 -9.05 2.71
N LEU A 134 4.53 -8.94 3.47
CA LEU A 134 4.32 -7.89 4.47
C LEU A 134 5.44 -7.83 5.51
N GLU A 135 5.74 -8.94 6.17
CA GLU A 135 6.77 -8.98 7.22
C GLU A 135 8.15 -8.58 6.67
N ARG A 136 8.45 -8.99 5.44
CA ARG A 136 9.72 -8.67 4.76
C ARG A 136 9.83 -7.20 4.42
N VAL A 137 8.75 -6.60 3.92
CA VAL A 137 8.65 -5.15 3.68
C VAL A 137 8.88 -4.39 4.97
N GLU A 138 8.17 -4.76 6.05
CA GLU A 138 8.32 -4.10 7.35
C GLU A 138 9.73 -4.22 7.91
N ARG A 139 10.38 -5.37 7.76
CA ARG A 139 11.77 -5.57 8.18
C ARG A 139 12.72 -4.65 7.43
N LEU A 140 12.54 -4.52 6.11
CA LEU A 140 13.37 -3.66 5.29
C LEU A 140 13.18 -2.17 5.63
N LEU A 141 11.92 -1.73 5.80
CA LEU A 141 11.60 -0.35 6.17
C LEU A 141 12.10 0.00 7.58
N ARG A 142 12.05 -0.96 8.52
CA ARG A 142 12.62 -0.82 9.88
C ARG A 142 14.10 -0.45 9.81
N THR A 143 14.89 -1.14 8.99
CA THR A 143 16.33 -0.86 8.80
C THR A 143 16.56 0.52 8.21
N ALA A 144 15.69 0.97 7.30
CA ALA A 144 15.79 2.32 6.72
C ALA A 144 15.41 3.45 7.70
N CYS A 145 14.65 3.15 8.77
CA CYS A 145 14.34 4.10 9.84
C CYS A 145 15.47 4.22 10.87
N SER A 146 16.39 3.24 10.94
CA SER A 146 17.50 3.28 11.86
C SER A 146 18.59 4.24 11.36
N PRO A 147 19.15 5.12 12.21
CA PRO A 147 20.31 5.91 11.82
C PRO A 147 21.47 4.96 11.45
N PRO A 148 22.32 5.34 10.48
CA PRO A 148 23.49 4.54 10.16
C PRO A 148 24.34 4.36 11.42
N PRO A 149 24.91 3.17 11.68
CA PRO A 149 25.85 2.99 12.77
C PRO A 149 27.10 3.82 12.44
N GLY A 150 27.27 4.99 13.09
CA GLY A 150 28.49 5.79 12.94
C GLY A 150 28.40 7.31 13.03
N THR A 151 27.23 7.93 13.26
CA THR A 151 27.14 9.38 13.54
C THR A 151 26.76 9.64 14.99
N SER A 152 27.61 9.16 15.91
CA SER A 152 27.72 9.74 17.25
C SER A 152 29.10 10.36 17.39
N GLY A 153 29.14 11.69 17.42
CA GLY A 153 30.15 12.49 18.12
C GLY A 153 31.54 12.57 17.50
N ALA A 154 31.79 13.65 16.76
CA ALA A 154 32.97 14.49 16.91
C ALA A 154 32.58 15.94 16.56
#